data_AF-A0A7J3UA40-F1
#
_entry.id   AF-A0A7J3UA40-F1
#
_cell.length_a   1.000
_cell.length_b   1.000
_cell.length_c   1.000
_cell.angle_alpha   90.00
_cell.angle_beta   90.00
_cell.angle_gamma   90.00
#
_symmetry.space_group_name_H-M   'P 1'
#
loop_
_entity.id
_entity.type
_entity.pdbx_description
1 polymer ?
#
loop_
_entity_poly.entity_id
_entity_poly.type
_entity_poly.pdbx_seq_one_letter_code
_entity_poly.pdbx_strand_id
1 'polypeptide(L)'
;MNIYIAAKYPFLKEAKEFVRREEVSTEEILHDPLYQRARDLGMQRVNEAIERGMVGNYVTADETDALMTIFSYPIARMIVAGIGSDFLRSRYALAEAKRAYSSLIKEDNDFVSSMAKEFGIKVTDGLKIYFTDYLKNAPTWSEKWKLVNMPLKNGWVELKKVELARLIQENLR
;
A
#
# COMPACT_ATOMS: atom_id res chain seq x y z
N MET A 1 -15.85 3.60 -0.93
CA MET A 1 -14.65 3.70 -0.09
C MET A 1 -14.52 5.15 0.37
N ASN A 2 -14.19 5.38 1.64
CA ASN A 2 -14.00 6.71 2.19
C ASN A 2 -12.70 7.34 1.63
N ILE A 3 -12.70 8.65 1.30
CA ILE A 3 -11.53 9.38 0.77
C ILE A 3 -10.30 9.28 1.67
N TYR A 4 -10.49 9.21 3.00
CA TYR A 4 -9.40 9.02 3.96
C TYR A 4 -8.76 7.62 3.86
N ILE A 5 -9.54 6.59 3.51
CA ILE A 5 -9.01 5.25 3.22
C ILE A 5 -8.23 5.27 1.91
N ALA A 6 -8.73 5.97 0.88
CA ALA A 6 -7.99 6.15 -0.38
C ALA A 6 -6.66 6.90 -0.18
N ALA A 7 -6.61 7.90 0.69
CA ALA A 7 -5.37 8.61 1.02
C ALA A 7 -4.35 7.73 1.77
N LYS A 8 -4.81 6.87 2.68
CA LYS A 8 -3.97 5.86 3.33
C LYS A 8 -3.45 4.82 2.32
N TYR A 9 -4.33 4.31 1.45
CA TYR A 9 -4.06 3.21 0.52
C TYR A 9 -4.35 3.63 -0.94
N PRO A 10 -3.51 4.49 -1.54
CA PRO A 10 -3.77 5.06 -2.86
C PRO A 10 -3.55 4.07 -4.02
N PHE A 11 -3.06 2.86 -3.72
CA PHE A 11 -2.85 1.78 -4.69
C PHE A 11 -4.08 0.90 -4.89
N LEU A 12 -5.10 1.01 -4.02
CA LEU A 12 -6.32 0.21 -4.12
C LEU A 12 -7.08 0.49 -5.40
N LYS A 13 -7.84 -0.50 -5.86
CA LYS A 13 -8.67 -0.36 -7.07
C LYS A 13 -9.64 0.80 -6.93
N GLU A 14 -10.33 0.91 -5.80
CA GLU A 14 -11.29 1.97 -5.53
C GLU A 14 -10.62 3.36 -5.46
N ALA A 15 -9.36 3.44 -5.02
CA ALA A 15 -8.60 4.70 -5.01
C ALA A 15 -8.24 5.14 -6.44
N LYS A 16 -7.90 4.19 -7.31
CA LYS A 16 -7.69 4.44 -8.74
C LYS A 16 -9.00 4.89 -9.41
N GLU A 17 -10.11 4.23 -9.11
CA GLU A 17 -11.44 4.62 -9.64
C GLU A 17 -11.91 5.97 -9.10
N PHE A 18 -11.48 6.36 -7.90
CA PHE A 18 -11.72 7.70 -7.37
C PHE A 18 -10.95 8.74 -8.19
N VAL A 19 -9.62 8.59 -8.34
CA VAL A 19 -8.81 9.49 -9.18
C VAL A 19 -9.32 9.60 -10.61
N ARG A 20 -9.77 8.48 -11.19
CA ARG A 20 -10.33 8.45 -12.54
C ARG A 20 -11.62 9.28 -12.67
N ARG A 21 -12.45 9.30 -11.63
CA ARG A 21 -13.73 10.04 -11.61
C ARG A 21 -13.56 11.55 -11.45
N GLU A 22 -12.43 11.99 -10.90
CA GLU A 22 -12.11 13.42 -10.82
C GLU A 22 -11.81 14.02 -12.21
N GLU A 23 -11.61 13.18 -13.24
CA GLU A 23 -11.37 13.58 -14.64
C GLU A 23 -10.24 14.59 -14.85
N VAL A 24 -9.32 14.70 -13.88
CA VAL A 24 -8.19 15.63 -13.92
C VAL A 24 -7.19 15.17 -14.98
N SER A 25 -6.87 16.06 -15.90
CA SER A 25 -5.89 15.81 -16.94
C SER A 25 -4.46 15.79 -16.37
N THR A 26 -3.54 15.17 -17.12
CA THR A 26 -2.12 15.21 -16.76
C THR A 26 -1.57 16.65 -16.77
N GLU A 27 -2.06 17.49 -17.69
CA GLU A 27 -1.66 18.90 -17.79
C GLU A 27 -2.03 19.67 -16.52
N GLU A 28 -3.27 19.51 -16.04
CA GLU A 28 -3.74 20.14 -14.79
C GLU A 28 -2.92 19.68 -13.59
N ILE A 29 -2.71 18.36 -13.42
CA ILE A 29 -1.92 17.82 -12.31
C ILE A 29 -0.49 18.38 -12.29
N LEU A 30 0.12 18.56 -13.46
CA LEU A 30 1.50 19.01 -13.59
C LEU A 30 1.66 20.53 -13.46
N HIS A 31 0.69 21.31 -13.91
CA HIS A 31 0.87 22.75 -14.09
C HIS A 31 -0.09 23.62 -13.29
N ASP A 32 -1.29 23.16 -12.97
CA ASP A 32 -2.25 23.96 -12.21
C ASP A 32 -1.72 24.20 -10.78
N PRO A 33 -1.72 25.45 -10.28
CA PRO A 33 -1.38 25.78 -8.89
C PRO A 33 -2.19 25.01 -7.85
N LEU A 34 -3.43 24.61 -8.16
CA LEU A 34 -4.29 23.83 -7.27
C LEU A 34 -3.63 22.51 -6.83
N TYR A 35 -2.89 21.87 -7.74
CA TYR A 35 -2.20 20.60 -7.47
C TYR A 35 -0.75 20.77 -7.01
N GLN A 36 -0.29 21.99 -6.73
CA GLN A 36 1.08 22.23 -6.25
C GLN A 36 1.39 21.40 -5.00
N ARG A 37 0.47 21.34 -4.04
CA ARG A 37 0.63 20.53 -2.84
C ARG A 37 0.74 19.04 -3.15
N ALA A 38 -0.01 18.53 -4.12
CA ALA A 38 0.11 17.14 -4.55
C ALA A 38 1.48 16.85 -5.17
N ARG A 39 2.03 17.80 -5.94
CA ARG A 39 3.39 17.71 -6.51
C ARG A 39 4.46 17.72 -5.44
N ASP A 40 4.37 18.65 -4.48
CA ASP A 40 5.30 18.77 -3.36
C ASP A 40 5.31 17.49 -2.51
N LEU A 41 4.12 16.98 -2.18
CA LEU A 41 3.97 15.70 -1.48
C LEU A 41 4.50 14.53 -2.32
N GLY A 42 4.26 14.53 -3.63
CA GLY A 42 4.76 13.49 -4.53
C GLY A 42 6.28 13.44 -4.54
N MET A 43 6.94 14.60 -4.61
CA MET A 43 8.39 14.72 -4.50
C MET A 43 8.89 14.31 -3.11
N GLN A 44 8.19 14.74 -2.06
CA GLN A 44 8.51 14.36 -0.68
C GLN A 44 8.46 12.83 -0.49
N ARG A 45 7.45 12.14 -1.03
CA ARG A 45 7.35 10.67 -0.99
C ARG A 45 8.59 10.01 -1.58
N VAL A 46 9.07 10.50 -2.72
CA VAL A 46 10.26 9.97 -3.40
C VAL A 46 11.52 10.22 -2.57
N ASN A 47 11.69 11.44 -2.05
CA ASN A 47 12.82 11.80 -1.20
C ASN A 47 12.85 10.97 0.09
N GLU A 48 11.72 10.82 0.78
CA GLU A 48 11.61 9.99 1.99
C GLU A 48 11.96 8.52 1.71
N ALA A 49 11.55 7.98 0.56
CA ALA A 49 11.94 6.64 0.15
C ALA A 49 13.46 6.52 -0.08
N ILE A 50 14.08 7.53 -0.69
CA ILE A 50 15.53 7.55 -0.92
C ILE A 50 16.28 7.67 0.40
N GLU A 51 15.96 8.67 1.21
CA GLU A 51 16.71 9.04 2.42
C GLU A 51 16.47 8.07 3.57
N ARG A 52 15.20 7.72 3.83
CA ARG A 52 14.77 6.97 5.02
C ARG A 52 14.37 5.54 4.72
N GLY A 53 14.11 5.23 3.44
CA GLY A 53 13.61 3.91 3.04
C GLY A 53 12.19 3.62 3.54
N MET A 54 11.42 4.65 3.88
CA MET A 54 10.02 4.59 4.28
C MET A 54 9.32 5.91 3.93
N VAL A 55 8.08 5.84 3.45
CA VAL A 55 7.23 7.02 3.22
C VAL A 55 6.48 7.34 4.50
N GLY A 56 6.42 8.62 4.87
CA GLY A 56 5.73 9.11 6.06
C GLY A 56 4.21 8.95 5.99
N ASN A 57 3.55 8.98 7.16
CA ASN A 57 2.11 9.11 7.21
C ASN A 57 1.74 10.60 7.11
N TYR A 58 1.12 11.00 6.00
CA TYR A 58 0.66 12.37 5.82
C TYR A 58 -0.64 12.60 6.59
N VAL A 59 -0.70 13.72 7.32
CA VAL A 59 -1.91 14.14 8.01
C VAL A 59 -2.90 14.63 6.95
N THR A 60 -4.09 14.03 6.93
CA THR A 60 -5.21 14.46 6.10
C THR A 60 -6.25 15.11 6.99
N ALA A 61 -6.14 16.44 7.18
CA ALA A 61 -7.01 17.17 8.10
C ALA A 61 -8.45 17.30 7.56
N ASP A 62 -8.58 17.44 6.25
CA ASP A 62 -9.85 17.59 5.54
C ASP A 62 -9.85 16.81 4.21
N GLU A 63 -10.94 16.92 3.44
CA GLU A 63 -11.10 16.24 2.16
C GLU A 63 -10.12 16.76 1.09
N THR A 64 -9.78 18.05 1.11
CA THR A 64 -8.80 18.64 0.19
C THR A 64 -7.42 18.07 0.44
N ASP A 65 -7.02 17.95 1.71
CA ASP A 65 -5.76 17.33 2.12
C ASP A 65 -5.72 15.85 1.73
N ALA A 66 -6.84 15.14 1.89
CA ALA A 66 -6.97 13.76 1.46
C ALA A 66 -6.82 13.64 -0.07
N LEU A 67 -7.44 14.53 -0.84
CA LEU A 67 -7.34 14.60 -2.29
C LEU A 67 -5.90 14.84 -2.75
N MET A 68 -5.21 15.84 -2.17
CA MET A 68 -3.80 16.11 -2.46
C MET A 68 -2.91 14.91 -2.11
N THR A 69 -3.20 14.23 -1.00
CA THR A 69 -2.50 13.01 -0.60
C THR A 69 -2.74 11.87 -1.59
N ILE A 70 -3.96 11.72 -2.12
CA ILE A 70 -4.26 10.71 -3.15
C ILE A 70 -3.48 11.02 -4.44
N PHE A 71 -3.53 12.25 -4.96
CA PHE A 71 -2.81 12.65 -6.19
C PHE A 71 -1.29 12.62 -6.06
N SER A 72 -0.75 12.83 -4.86
CA SER A 72 0.70 12.72 -4.66
C SER A 72 1.27 11.33 -4.98
N TYR A 73 0.45 10.27 -4.89
CA TYR A 73 0.87 8.91 -5.22
C TYR A 73 1.14 8.68 -6.72
N PRO A 74 0.20 8.96 -7.65
CA PRO A 74 0.49 8.85 -9.08
C PRO A 74 1.61 9.81 -9.52
N ILE A 75 1.72 11.02 -8.94
CA ILE A 75 2.82 11.94 -9.23
C ILE A 75 4.18 11.31 -8.83
N ALA A 76 4.29 10.78 -7.62
CA ALA A 76 5.50 10.09 -7.18
C ALA A 76 5.86 8.90 -8.10
N ARG A 77 4.86 8.14 -8.55
CA ARG A 77 5.05 7.07 -9.53
C ARG A 77 5.53 7.58 -10.89
N MET A 78 5.02 8.71 -11.37
CA MET A 78 5.49 9.35 -12.61
C MET A 78 6.97 9.76 -12.49
N ILE A 79 7.37 10.36 -11.36
CA ILE A 79 8.77 10.74 -11.10
C ILE A 79 9.67 9.49 -11.12
N VAL A 80 9.32 8.47 -10.34
CA VAL A 80 10.11 7.23 -10.23
C VAL A 80 10.19 6.49 -11.57
N ALA A 81 9.10 6.46 -12.34
CA ALA A 81 9.07 5.87 -13.67
C ALA A 81 9.93 6.67 -14.65
N GLY A 82 9.82 8.00 -14.65
CA GLY A 82 10.56 8.91 -15.54
C GLY A 82 12.08 8.85 -15.34
N ILE A 83 12.54 8.61 -14.10
CA ILE A 83 13.98 8.44 -13.81
C ILE A 83 14.53 7.13 -14.38
N GLY A 84 13.70 6.10 -14.53
CA GLY A 84 14.12 4.84 -15.19
C GLY A 84 15.01 3.91 -14.36
N SER A 85 15.30 4.20 -13.09
CA SER A 85 16.17 3.40 -12.22
C SER A 85 15.44 2.24 -11.50
N ASP A 86 15.88 0.99 -11.70
CA ASP A 86 15.36 -0.19 -11.00
C ASP A 86 15.56 -0.12 -9.48
N PHE A 87 16.69 0.43 -9.07
CA PHE A 87 16.98 0.66 -7.66
C PHE A 87 15.95 1.61 -7.06
N LEU A 88 15.68 2.73 -7.72
CA LEU A 88 14.69 3.70 -7.23
C LEU A 88 13.27 3.13 -7.23
N ARG A 89 12.89 2.41 -8.29
CA ARG A 89 11.60 1.69 -8.37
C ARG A 89 11.41 0.78 -7.17
N SER A 90 12.37 -0.11 -6.93
CA SER A 90 12.32 -1.10 -5.84
C SER A 90 12.32 -0.43 -4.47
N ARG A 91 13.12 0.64 -4.31
CA ARG A 91 13.22 1.38 -3.05
C ARG A 91 11.94 2.14 -2.73
N TYR A 92 11.31 2.77 -3.73
CA TYR A 92 10.05 3.47 -3.57
C TYR A 92 8.89 2.50 -3.26
N ALA A 93 8.78 1.39 -4.00
CA ALA A 93 7.75 0.37 -3.74
C ALA A 93 7.85 -0.19 -2.31
N LEU A 94 9.06 -0.55 -1.86
CA LEU A 94 9.30 -1.00 -0.49
C LEU A 94 8.94 0.07 0.56
N ALA A 95 9.22 1.35 0.28
CA ALA A 95 8.92 2.44 1.19
C ALA A 95 7.41 2.68 1.35
N GLU A 96 6.64 2.63 0.25
CA GLU A 96 5.17 2.68 0.28
C GLU A 96 4.57 1.43 0.95
N ALA A 97 5.13 0.24 0.69
CA ALA A 97 4.69 -0.99 1.34
C ALA A 97 4.88 -0.92 2.86
N LYS A 98 5.98 -0.34 3.36
CA LYS A 98 6.19 -0.08 4.78
C LYS A 98 5.17 0.92 5.35
N ARG A 99 4.83 1.97 4.61
CA ARG A 99 3.77 2.93 5.00
C ARG A 99 2.43 2.22 5.14
N ALA A 100 2.06 1.42 4.14
CA ALA A 100 0.84 0.62 4.14
C ALA A 100 0.79 -0.35 5.34
N TYR A 101 1.87 -1.09 5.58
CA TYR A 101 1.99 -1.97 6.76
C TYR A 101 1.76 -1.21 8.07
N SER A 102 2.41 -0.05 8.25
CA SER A 102 2.28 0.76 9.47
C SER A 102 0.84 1.27 9.72
N SER A 103 0.06 1.40 8.64
CA SER A 103 -1.35 1.77 8.69
C SER A 103 -2.21 0.53 8.95
N LEU A 104 -2.00 -0.56 8.22
CA LEU A 104 -2.78 -1.81 8.30
C LEU A 104 -2.80 -2.41 9.71
N ILE A 105 -1.67 -2.38 10.42
CA ILE A 105 -1.63 -2.93 11.80
C ILE A 105 -2.54 -2.18 12.78
N LYS A 106 -2.97 -0.96 12.45
CA LYS A 106 -3.88 -0.14 13.25
C LYS A 106 -5.35 -0.34 12.89
N GLU A 107 -5.63 -0.94 11.73
CA GLU A 107 -7.00 -1.23 11.29
C GLU A 107 -7.55 -2.48 12.00
N ASP A 108 -8.86 -2.71 11.90
CA ASP A 108 -9.50 -3.93 12.43
C ASP A 108 -9.20 -5.17 11.58
N ASN A 109 -9.56 -6.36 12.10
CA ASN A 109 -9.26 -7.63 11.43
C ASN A 109 -10.04 -7.82 10.12
N ASP A 110 -11.26 -7.27 10.03
CA ASP A 110 -12.11 -7.41 8.85
C ASP A 110 -11.54 -6.58 7.71
N PHE A 111 -11.05 -5.38 8.00
CA PHE A 111 -10.35 -4.52 7.04
C PHE A 111 -9.05 -5.15 6.54
N VAL A 112 -8.22 -5.70 7.43
CA VAL A 112 -6.98 -6.38 7.00
C VAL A 112 -7.28 -7.63 6.17
N SER A 113 -8.35 -8.35 6.50
CA SER A 113 -8.81 -9.50 5.71
C SER A 113 -9.35 -9.09 4.34
N SER A 114 -10.12 -8.01 4.25
CA SER A 114 -10.63 -7.49 2.97
C SER A 114 -9.49 -6.99 2.08
N MET A 115 -8.49 -6.32 2.66
CA MET A 115 -7.27 -5.91 1.98
C MET A 115 -6.55 -7.12 1.35
N ALA A 116 -6.36 -8.21 2.10
CA ALA A 116 -5.75 -9.42 1.56
C ALA A 116 -6.56 -10.01 0.38
N LYS A 117 -7.90 -10.00 0.47
CA LYS A 117 -8.78 -10.45 -0.62
C LYS A 117 -8.61 -9.60 -1.88
N GLU A 118 -8.33 -8.30 -1.76
CA GLU A 118 -8.05 -7.41 -2.90
C GLU A 118 -6.78 -7.82 -3.67
N PHE A 119 -5.79 -8.39 -2.97
CA PHE A 119 -4.60 -8.99 -3.58
C PHE A 119 -4.80 -10.44 -4.05
N GLY A 120 -6.05 -10.93 -4.07
CA GLY A 120 -6.37 -12.30 -4.48
C GLY A 120 -5.95 -13.37 -3.47
N ILE A 121 -5.69 -12.99 -2.21
CA ILE A 121 -5.32 -13.92 -1.15
C ILE A 121 -6.59 -14.50 -0.51
N LYS A 122 -6.74 -15.82 -0.52
CA LYS A 122 -7.89 -16.48 0.12
C LYS A 122 -7.72 -16.48 1.63
N VAL A 123 -8.43 -15.56 2.29
CA VAL A 123 -8.45 -15.40 3.75
C VAL A 123 -9.88 -15.40 4.30
N THR A 124 -10.05 -15.93 5.50
CA THR A 124 -11.29 -15.81 6.29
C THR A 124 -11.24 -14.58 7.19
N ASP A 125 -12.39 -14.13 7.68
CA ASP A 125 -12.48 -12.96 8.56
C ASP A 125 -11.81 -13.19 9.94
N GLY A 126 -11.53 -14.46 10.28
CA GLY A 126 -10.73 -14.87 11.44
C GLY A 126 -9.21 -14.87 11.21
N LEU A 127 -8.70 -14.13 10.22
CA LEU A 127 -7.28 -14.05 9.86
C LEU A 127 -6.65 -15.41 9.48
N LYS A 128 -7.43 -16.29 8.85
CA LYS A 128 -6.94 -17.60 8.40
C LYS A 128 -6.74 -17.59 6.90
N ILE A 129 -5.54 -17.89 6.45
CA ILE A 129 -5.16 -17.95 5.04
C ILE A 129 -5.14 -19.40 4.55
N TYR A 130 -5.64 -19.66 3.35
CA TYR A 130 -5.57 -21.00 2.77
C TYR A 130 -4.11 -21.37 2.48
N PHE A 131 -3.68 -22.58 2.83
CA PHE A 131 -2.25 -22.93 2.87
C PHE A 131 -1.52 -22.75 1.53
N THR A 132 -2.21 -22.93 0.39
CA THR A 132 -1.59 -22.70 -0.92
C THR A 132 -1.29 -21.22 -1.16
N ASP A 133 -2.15 -20.32 -0.69
CA ASP A 133 -1.91 -18.88 -0.79
C ASP A 133 -0.91 -18.44 0.27
N TYR A 134 -0.87 -19.09 1.43
CA TYR A 134 0.24 -18.89 2.37
C TYR A 134 1.59 -19.21 1.72
N LEU A 135 1.74 -20.38 1.11
CA LEU A 135 3.00 -20.79 0.48
C LEU A 135 3.45 -19.88 -0.66
N LYS A 136 2.50 -19.33 -1.44
CA LYS A 136 2.80 -18.38 -2.53
C LYS A 136 3.31 -17.03 -2.02
N ASN A 137 2.80 -16.59 -0.87
CA ASN A 137 2.99 -15.21 -0.38
C ASN A 137 3.97 -15.10 0.79
N ALA A 138 4.26 -16.21 1.48
CA ALA A 138 5.14 -16.23 2.63
C ALA A 138 6.61 -15.99 2.22
N PRO A 139 7.34 -15.13 2.94
CA PRO A 139 8.78 -14.94 2.75
C PRO A 139 9.56 -16.25 2.84
N THR A 140 10.17 -16.66 1.72
CA THR A 140 10.96 -17.91 1.67
C THR A 140 12.30 -17.82 2.39
N TRP A 141 12.82 -16.61 2.58
CA TRP A 141 14.11 -16.34 3.22
C TRP A 141 14.07 -16.37 4.75
N SER A 142 12.88 -16.50 5.37
CA SER A 142 12.72 -16.43 6.81
C SER A 142 12.21 -17.74 7.40
N GLU A 143 12.97 -18.30 8.33
CA GLU A 143 12.60 -19.53 9.06
C GLU A 143 11.23 -19.42 9.74
N LYS A 144 10.89 -18.23 10.27
CA LYS A 144 9.58 -17.98 10.91
C LYS A 144 8.41 -18.28 9.98
N TRP A 145 8.56 -17.99 8.69
CA TRP A 145 7.50 -18.07 7.69
C TRP A 145 7.44 -19.43 6.97
N LYS A 146 8.25 -20.40 7.39
CA LYS A 146 8.10 -21.77 6.87
C LYS A 146 6.82 -22.38 7.39
N LEU A 147 6.04 -23.02 6.51
CA LEU A 147 4.75 -23.63 6.85
C LEU A 147 4.84 -24.62 8.03
N VAL A 148 5.97 -25.33 8.17
CA VAL A 148 6.23 -26.26 9.29
C VAL A 148 6.21 -25.56 10.66
N ASN A 149 6.46 -24.25 10.70
CA ASN A 149 6.49 -23.43 11.91
C ASN A 149 5.17 -22.68 12.15
N MET A 150 4.11 -23.00 11.39
CA MET A 150 2.84 -22.28 11.44
C MET A 150 1.68 -23.14 11.93
N PRO A 151 0.69 -22.56 12.64
CA PRO A 151 -0.50 -23.27 13.07
C PRO A 151 -1.43 -23.56 11.87
N LEU A 152 -1.28 -24.75 11.27
CA LEU A 152 -2.11 -25.24 10.16
C LEU A 152 -3.19 -26.21 10.67
N LYS A 153 -4.46 -25.91 10.37
CA LYS A 153 -5.60 -26.79 10.69
C LYS A 153 -6.60 -26.82 9.54
N ASN A 154 -6.97 -28.02 9.07
CA ASN A 154 -7.94 -28.22 8.00
C ASN A 154 -7.64 -27.42 6.71
N GLY A 155 -6.36 -27.28 6.35
CA GLY A 155 -5.92 -26.52 5.17
C GLY A 155 -5.81 -25.01 5.35
N TRP A 156 -6.00 -24.50 6.57
CA TRP A 156 -5.95 -23.08 6.89
C TRP A 156 -4.83 -22.78 7.89
N VAL A 157 -4.00 -21.79 7.58
CA VAL A 157 -2.97 -21.26 8.47
C VAL A 157 -3.55 -20.10 9.26
N GLU A 158 -3.49 -20.17 10.59
CA GLU A 158 -3.95 -19.10 11.47
C GLU A 158 -2.86 -18.05 11.68
N LEU A 159 -3.18 -16.77 11.43
CA LEU A 159 -2.24 -15.66 11.53
C LEU A 159 -2.72 -14.62 12.53
N LYS A 160 -1.76 -13.92 13.14
CA LYS A 160 -2.04 -12.65 13.82
C LYS A 160 -2.23 -11.53 12.78
N LYS A 161 -2.92 -10.46 13.16
CA LYS A 161 -3.13 -9.28 12.28
C LYS A 161 -1.81 -8.75 11.72
N VAL A 162 -0.79 -8.64 12.57
CA VAL A 162 0.56 -8.19 12.18
C VAL A 162 1.23 -9.12 11.16
N GLU A 163 0.89 -10.40 11.15
CA GLU A 163 1.42 -11.38 10.20
C GLU A 163 0.69 -11.28 8.87
N LEU A 164 -0.64 -11.20 8.86
CA LEU A 164 -1.37 -10.97 7.61
C LEU A 164 -0.99 -9.63 6.97
N ALA A 165 -0.87 -8.56 7.76
CA ALA A 165 -0.38 -7.27 7.29
C ALA A 165 1.04 -7.35 6.70
N ARG A 166 1.90 -8.22 7.25
CA ARG A 166 3.24 -8.44 6.70
C ARG A 166 3.19 -9.19 5.36
N LEU A 167 2.32 -10.18 5.20
CA LEU A 167 2.14 -10.85 3.90
C LEU A 167 1.63 -9.88 2.83
N ILE A 168 0.70 -8.99 3.18
CA ILE A 168 0.22 -7.93 2.28
C ILE A 168 1.37 -6.99 1.91
N GLN A 169 2.22 -6.60 2.87
CA GLN A 169 3.39 -5.77 2.61
C GLN A 169 4.34 -6.38 1.57
N GLU A 170 4.59 -7.69 1.63
CA GLU A 170 5.48 -8.36 0.67
C GLU A 170 4.88 -8.40 -0.73
N ASN A 171 3.55 -8.46 -0.85
CA ASN A 171 2.84 -8.38 -2.15
C ASN A 171 2.82 -6.97 -2.76
N LEU A 172 3.00 -5.94 -1.93
CA LEU A 172 3.03 -4.54 -2.36
C LEU A 172 4.40 -4.09 -2.88
N ARG A 173 5.45 -4.85 -2.60
CA ARG A 173 6.84 -4.52 -2.93
C ARG A 173 7.13 -4.70 -4.42
#